data_AF-A0A540N976-F1
#
_entry.id   AF-A0A540N976-F1
#
_cell.length_a   1.000
_cell.length_b   1.000
_cell.length_c   1.000
_cell.angle_alpha   90.00
_cell.angle_beta   90.00
_cell.angle_gamma   90.00
#
_symmetry.space_group_name_H-M   'P 1'
#
loop_
_entity.id
_entity.type
_entity.pdbx_description
1 polymer ?
#
loop_
_entity_poly.entity_id
_entity_poly.type
_entity_poly.pdbx_seq_one_letter_code
_entity_poly.pdbx_strand_id
1 'polypeptide(L)'
;MASIGVGWAFNQNGLPLIEEELGKIVTDDPSVVEASLDKYGEVVYPNETSVLQRIELLDKCFSHDTVEEIIDSVECEAGRTKDAWCISTLKRLKEVSPLSLKVSLRSVSLSLSWKHV
;
A
#
# COMPACT_ATOMS: atom_id res chain seq x y z
N MET A 1 13.21 5.68 16.13
CA MET A 1 12.51 6.19 14.93
C MET A 1 12.39 5.05 13.95
N ALA A 2 11.22 4.41 13.90
CA ALA A 2 10.95 3.34 12.94
C ALA A 2 10.77 3.99 11.56
N SER A 3 11.85 3.99 10.77
CA SER A 3 11.77 4.24 9.35
C SER A 3 11.03 3.08 8.66
N ILE A 4 10.32 3.43 7.60
CA ILE A 4 9.67 2.56 6.60
C ILE A 4 8.25 2.13 6.98
N GLY A 5 7.29 2.99 6.64
CA GLY A 5 6.13 2.58 5.85
C GLY A 5 5.13 1.57 6.43
N VAL A 6 5.08 1.36 7.74
CA VAL A 6 3.95 0.70 8.40
C VAL A 6 3.22 1.76 9.22
N GLY A 7 2.09 2.23 8.68
CA GLY A 7 1.24 3.21 9.36
C GLY A 7 0.84 2.70 10.74
N TRP A 8 0.77 3.61 11.71
CA TRP A 8 0.24 3.32 13.03
C TRP A 8 -1.10 2.58 12.89
N ALA A 9 -1.12 1.33 13.33
CA ALA A 9 -2.35 0.56 13.37
C ALA A 9 -3.02 0.90 14.71
N PHE A 10 -4.06 1.73 14.65
CA PHE A 10 -4.90 2.00 15.80
C PHE A 10 -5.97 0.91 15.89
N ASN A 11 -6.05 0.25 17.04
CA ASN A 11 -7.14 -0.65 17.34
C ASN A 11 -8.46 0.14 17.33
N GLN A 12 -9.48 -0.38 16.64
CA GLN A 12 -10.81 0.24 16.54
C GLN A 12 -11.43 0.55 17.92
N ASN A 13 -11.05 -0.20 18.96
CA ASN A 13 -11.50 0.00 20.33
C ASN A 13 -10.82 1.19 21.04
N GLY A 14 -9.66 1.64 20.54
CA GLY A 14 -8.90 2.77 21.10
C GLY A 14 -9.30 4.13 20.51
N LEU A 15 -10.04 4.15 19.40
CA LEU A 15 -10.43 5.38 18.70
C LEU A 15 -11.18 6.39 19.59
N PRO A 16 -12.16 5.99 20.43
CA PRO A 16 -12.83 6.96 21.31
C PRO A 16 -11.91 7.57 22.37
N LEU A 17 -10.93 6.80 22.87
CA LEU A 17 -9.94 7.29 23.84
C LEU A 17 -8.94 8.25 23.19
N ILE A 18 -8.52 7.95 21.95
CA ILE A 18 -7.67 8.83 21.16
C ILE A 18 -8.39 10.15 20.88
N GLU A 19 -9.65 10.09 20.46
CA GLU A 19 -10.47 11.27 20.17
C GLU A 19 -10.64 12.16 21.40
N GLU A 20 -10.93 11.57 22.56
CA GLU A 20 -11.05 12.31 23.82
C GLU A 20 -9.75 13.00 24.24
N GLU A 21 -8.61 12.32 24.13
CA GLU A 21 -7.32 12.91 24.50
C GLU A 21 -6.86 13.97 23.50
N LEU A 22 -6.98 13.73 22.19
CA LEU A 22 -6.68 14.74 21.18
C LEU A 22 -7.53 15.99 21.33
N GLY A 23 -8.81 15.84 21.71
CA GLY A 23 -9.72 16.96 21.97
C GLY A 23 -9.32 17.84 23.17
N LYS A 24 -8.48 17.34 24.09
CA LYS A 24 -7.97 18.09 25.26
C LYS A 24 -6.63 18.77 24.98
N ILE A 25 -5.94 18.40 23.91
CA ILE A 25 -4.64 18.95 23.53
C ILE A 25 -4.88 20.33 22.90
N VAL A 26 -4.45 21.39 23.60
CA VAL A 26 -4.46 22.75 23.08
C VAL A 26 -3.01 23.17 22.82
N THR A 27 -2.45 22.68 21.72
CA THR A 27 -1.12 23.10 21.24
C THR A 27 -1.04 22.97 19.72
N ASP A 28 -0.31 23.89 19.11
CA ASP A 28 0.02 23.87 17.68
C ASP A 28 1.31 23.09 17.39
N ASP A 29 1.95 22.49 18.41
CA ASP A 29 3.17 21.69 18.26
C ASP A 29 2.84 20.26 17.78
N PRO A 30 3.22 19.87 16.55
CA PRO A 30 2.96 18.55 16.00
C PRO A 30 3.60 17.42 16.82
N SER A 31 4.70 17.71 17.52
CA SER A 31 5.47 16.73 18.30
C SER A 31 4.67 16.24 19.52
N VAL A 32 3.81 17.09 20.08
CA VAL A 32 2.95 16.76 21.23
C VAL A 32 1.78 15.88 20.81
N VAL A 33 1.27 16.10 19.60
CA VAL A 33 0.24 15.25 18.99
C VAL A 33 0.83 13.87 18.67
N GLU A 34 2.03 13.84 18.09
CA GLU A 34 2.75 12.59 17.79
C GLU A 34 2.98 11.75 19.05
N ALA A 35 3.52 12.35 20.11
CA ALA A 35 3.76 11.69 21.39
C ALA A 35 2.48 11.20 22.09
N SER A 36 1.33 11.81 21.79
CA SER A 36 0.03 11.39 22.34
C SER A 36 -0.54 10.21 21.58
N LEU A 37 -0.37 10.19 20.25
CA LEU A 37 -0.80 9.10 19.39
C LEU A 37 0.07 7.84 19.57
N ASP A 38 1.36 8.00 19.81
CA ASP A 38 2.30 6.90 20.11
C ASP A 38 1.86 6.04 21.31
N LYS A 39 1.10 6.61 22.26
CA LYS A 39 0.58 5.87 23.43
C LYS A 39 -0.48 4.83 23.07
N TYR A 40 -1.15 5.02 21.93
CA TYR A 40 -2.23 4.17 21.46
C TYR A 40 -1.88 3.41 20.18
N GLY A 41 -0.73 3.72 19.57
CA GLY A 41 -0.20 2.99 18.44
C GLY A 41 0.26 1.59 18.85
N GLU A 42 -0.34 0.56 18.27
CA GLU A 42 0.20 -0.79 18.37
C GLU A 42 1.17 -1.01 17.20
N VAL A 43 2.37 -1.50 17.49
CA VAL A 43 3.29 -1.98 16.45
C VAL A 43 2.75 -3.30 15.95
N VAL A 44 1.86 -3.24 14.96
CA VAL A 44 1.38 -4.41 14.26
C VAL A 44 2.47 -4.85 13.30
N TYR A 45 3.13 -5.96 13.63
CA TYR A 45 3.94 -6.69 12.65
C TYR A 45 2.97 -7.37 11.68
N PRO A 46 2.89 -6.95 10.42
CA PRO A 46 2.10 -7.69 9.44
C PRO A 46 2.66 -9.11 9.41
N ASN A 47 1.78 -10.10 9.67
CA ASN A 47 2.14 -11.51 9.60
C ASN A 47 2.98 -11.75 8.33
N GLU A 48 4.19 -12.29 8.49
CA GLU A 48 5.26 -12.24 7.48
C GLU A 48 4.87 -12.86 6.13
N THR A 49 3.78 -13.64 6.13
CA THR A 49 3.27 -14.37 4.98
C THR A 49 2.12 -13.69 4.21
N SER A 50 1.50 -12.61 4.70
CA SER A 50 0.25 -12.12 4.06
C SER A 50 0.36 -10.77 3.34
N VAL A 51 0.98 -9.76 3.96
CA VAL A 51 1.04 -8.40 3.39
C VAL A 51 2.40 -8.10 2.79
N LEU A 52 3.49 -8.39 3.50
CA LEU A 52 4.85 -8.10 3.01
C LEU A 52 5.17 -8.91 1.74
N GLN A 53 4.91 -10.22 1.75
CA GLN A 53 5.03 -11.07 0.57
C GLN A 53 4.16 -10.59 -0.60
N ARG A 54 2.99 -10.02 -0.30
CA ARG A 54 2.09 -9.48 -1.33
C ARG A 54 2.58 -8.16 -1.91
N ILE A 55 3.22 -7.32 -1.09
CA ILE A 55 3.89 -6.09 -1.53
C ILE A 55 5.08 -6.41 -2.43
N GLU A 56 5.92 -7.38 -2.05
CA GLU A 56 7.05 -7.82 -2.89
C GLU A 56 6.57 -8.39 -4.23
N LEU A 57 5.49 -9.19 -4.21
CA LEU A 57 4.88 -9.73 -5.43
C LEU A 57 4.28 -8.61 -6.29
N LEU A 58 3.64 -7.63 -5.67
CA LEU A 58 3.10 -6.44 -6.35
C LEU A 58 4.21 -5.65 -7.02
N ASP A 59 5.27 -5.31 -6.27
CA ASP A 59 6.41 -4.55 -6.76
C ASP A 59 7.04 -5.27 -7.96
N LYS A 60 7.33 -6.58 -7.81
CA LYS A 60 7.86 -7.41 -8.88
C LYS A 60 7.00 -7.39 -10.15
N CYS A 61 5.68 -7.53 -10.02
CA CYS A 61 4.80 -7.64 -11.18
C CYS A 61 4.48 -6.28 -11.83
N PHE A 62 4.47 -5.19 -11.05
CA PHE A 62 4.00 -3.87 -11.49
C PHE A 62 5.13 -2.84 -11.63
N SER A 63 6.40 -3.23 -11.46
CA SER A 63 7.57 -2.37 -11.68
C SER A 63 7.93 -2.18 -13.16
N HIS A 64 7.19 -2.77 -14.09
CA HIS A 64 7.47 -2.69 -15.53
C HIS A 64 6.84 -1.44 -16.18
N ASP A 65 7.44 -0.96 -17.26
CA ASP A 65 7.05 0.29 -17.92
C ASP A 65 5.85 0.13 -18.88
N THR A 66 5.53 -1.11 -19.26
CA THR A 66 4.44 -1.41 -20.21
C THR A 66 3.40 -2.35 -19.63
N VAL A 67 2.15 -2.21 -20.10
CA VAL A 67 1.04 -3.08 -19.68
C VAL A 67 1.29 -4.52 -20.09
N GLU A 68 1.88 -4.73 -21.27
CA GLU A 68 2.24 -6.03 -21.80
C GLU A 68 3.22 -6.77 -20.88
N GLU A 69 4.30 -6.12 -20.45
CA GLU A 69 5.28 -6.70 -19.51
C GLU A 69 4.67 -6.98 -18.13
N ILE A 70 3.78 -6.10 -17.65
CA ILE A 70 3.04 -6.32 -16.40
C ILE A 70 2.17 -7.58 -16.50
N ILE A 71 1.40 -7.72 -17.59
CA ILE A 71 0.53 -8.88 -17.80
C ILE A 71 1.36 -10.16 -17.87
N ASP A 72 2.47 -10.15 -18.61
CA ASP A 72 3.37 -11.30 -18.74
C ASP A 72 3.99 -11.69 -17.38
N SER A 73 4.40 -10.71 -16.57
CA SER A 73 4.93 -10.98 -15.23
C SER A 73 3.88 -11.58 -14.30
N VAL A 74 2.66 -11.02 -14.29
CA VAL A 74 1.55 -11.56 -13.47
C VAL A 74 1.17 -12.97 -13.93
N GLU A 75 1.19 -13.24 -15.24
CA GLU A 75 0.92 -14.57 -15.82
C GLU A 75 1.99 -15.60 -15.44
N CYS A 76 3.26 -15.21 -15.47
CA CYS A 76 4.38 -16.03 -15.00
C CYS A 76 4.22 -16.38 -13.51
N GLU A 77 3.89 -15.40 -12.68
CA GLU A 77 3.68 -15.60 -11.24
C GLU A 77 2.45 -16.45 -10.93
N ALA A 78 1.35 -16.26 -11.66
CA ALA A 78 0.15 -17.10 -11.56
C ALA A 78 0.47 -18.56 -11.88
N GLY A 79 1.29 -18.82 -12.91
CA GLY A 79 1.72 -20.18 -13.27
C GLY A 79 2.67 -20.81 -12.25
N ARG A 80 3.58 -20.01 -11.68
CA ARG A 80 4.60 -20.45 -10.71
C ARG A 80 4.02 -20.78 -9.35
N THR A 81 3.18 -19.90 -8.81
CA THR A 81 2.70 -19.96 -7.43
C THR A 81 1.32 -20.59 -7.31
N LYS A 82 0.53 -20.57 -8.40
CA LYS A 82 -0.92 -20.87 -8.39
C LYS A 82 -1.68 -20.01 -7.38
N ASP A 83 -1.14 -18.84 -7.07
CA ASP A 83 -1.73 -17.92 -6.12
C ASP A 83 -3.05 -17.36 -6.66
N ALA A 84 -4.08 -17.37 -5.80
CA ALA A 84 -5.43 -16.96 -6.17
C ALA A 84 -5.50 -15.45 -6.47
N TRP A 85 -4.65 -14.64 -5.84
CA TRP A 85 -4.58 -13.20 -6.09
C TRP A 85 -3.96 -12.93 -7.47
N CYS A 86 -2.89 -13.64 -7.86
CA CYS A 86 -2.31 -13.53 -9.21
C CYS A 86 -3.32 -13.90 -10.30
N ILE A 87 -4.02 -15.03 -10.13
CA ILE A 87 -5.01 -15.52 -11.11
C ILE A 87 -6.17 -14.53 -11.26
N SER A 88 -6.72 -14.04 -10.15
CA SER A 88 -7.84 -13.10 -10.17
C SER A 88 -7.43 -11.72 -10.72
N THR A 89 -6.21 -11.27 -10.42
CA THR A 89 -5.65 -10.02 -10.96
C THR A 89 -5.42 -10.12 -12.46
N LEU A 90 -4.82 -11.21 -12.95
CA LEU A 90 -4.62 -11.45 -14.38
C LEU A 90 -5.95 -11.41 -15.14
N LYS A 91 -6.98 -12.06 -14.61
CA LYS A 91 -8.32 -12.02 -15.18
C LYS A 91 -8.86 -10.60 -15.28
N ARG A 92 -8.79 -9.83 -14.19
CA ARG A 92 -9.24 -8.41 -14.18
C ARG A 92 -8.49 -7.55 -15.19
N LEU A 93 -7.17 -7.73 -15.31
CA LEU A 93 -6.35 -7.00 -16.29
C LEU A 93 -6.76 -7.33 -17.73
N LYS A 94 -7.12 -8.59 -18.01
CA LYS A 94 -7.58 -9.03 -19.34
C LYS A 94 -9.02 -8.60 -19.67
N GLU A 95 -9.84 -8.28 -18.66
CA GLU A 95 -11.24 -7.83 -18.84
C GLU A 95 -11.39 -6.32 -19.12
N VAL A 96 -10.38 -5.52 -18.78
CA VAL A 96 -10.42 -4.07 -18.97
C VAL A 96 -9.87 -3.65 -20.34
N SER A 97 -10.27 -2.46 -20.81
CA SER A 97 -9.79 -1.90 -22.08
C SER A 97 -8.26 -1.71 -22.07
N PRO A 98 -7.52 -2.26 -23.06
CA PRO A 98 -6.06 -2.09 -23.15
C PRO A 98 -5.61 -0.62 -23.21
N LEU A 99 -6.41 0.24 -23.85
CA LEU A 99 -6.12 1.68 -23.91
C LEU A 99 -6.27 2.34 -22.54
N SER A 100 -7.32 1.99 -21.80
CA SER A 100 -7.55 2.53 -20.45
C SER A 100 -6.41 2.15 -19.49
N LEU A 101 -5.94 0.91 -19.57
CA LEU A 101 -4.79 0.44 -18.80
C LEU A 101 -3.52 1.23 -19.14
N LYS A 102 -3.20 1.42 -20.43
CA LYS A 102 -2.01 2.17 -20.85
C LYS A 102 -2.06 3.64 -20.39
N VAL A 103 -3.22 4.28 -20.49
CA VAL A 103 -3.43 5.65 -19.99
C VAL A 103 -3.24 5.72 -18.48
N SER A 104 -3.81 4.76 -17.74
CA SER A 104 -3.69 4.70 -16.28
C SER A 104 -2.25 4.48 -15.84
N LEU A 105 -1.53 3.54 -16.48
CA LEU A 105 -0.12 3.25 -16.19
C LEU A 105 0.74 4.51 -16.38
N ARG A 106 0.60 5.19 -17.51
CA ARG A 106 1.32 6.44 -17.79
C ARG A 106 1.04 7.51 -16.73
N SER A 107 -0.21 7.61 -16.27
CA SER A 107 -0.61 8.60 -15.26
C SER A 107 0.10 8.36 -13.93
N VAL A 108 0.17 7.10 -13.50
CA VAL A 108 0.87 6.70 -12.26
C VAL A 108 2.38 6.88 -12.40
N SER A 109 2.99 6.42 -13.49
CA SER A 109 4.44 6.55 -13.71
C SER A 109 4.89 8.01 -13.79
N LEU A 110 4.09 8.88 -14.42
CA LEU A 110 4.37 10.32 -14.44
C LEU A 110 4.23 10.93 -13.05
N SER A 111 3.18 10.60 -12.28
CA SER A 111 2.95 11.17 -10.95
C SER A 111 4.12 10.96 -9.97
N LEU A 112 4.88 9.88 -10.12
CA LEU A 112 6.09 9.60 -9.32
C LEU A 112 7.27 10.49 -9.72
N SER A 113 7.35 10.89 -10.99
CA SER A 113 8.36 11.83 -11.50
C SER A 113 8.15 13.26 -10.97
N TRP A 114 6.90 13.67 -10.69
CA TRP A 114 6.61 15.02 -10.18
C TRP A 114 6.88 15.19 -8.68
N LYS A 115 7.08 14.10 -7.92
CA LYS A 115 7.41 14.18 -6.49
C LYS A 115 8.88 14.53 -6.20
N HIS A 116 9.72 14.57 -7.23
CA HIS A 116 11.16 14.85 -7.15
C HIS A 116 11.56 16.18 -7.81
N VAL A 117 10.59 17.00 -8.22
CA VAL A 117 10.77 18.38 -8.73
C VAL A 117 10.21 19.35 -7.71
#